data_AF-A0A2A4EQ43-F1
#
_entry.id   AF-A0A2A4EQ43-F1
#
_cell.length_a   1.000
_cell.length_b   1.000
_cell.length_c   1.000
_cell.angle_alpha   90.00
_cell.angle_beta   90.00
_cell.angle_gamma   90.00
#
_symmetry.space_group_name_H-M   'P 1'
#
loop_
_entity.id
_entity.type
_entity.pdbx_description
1 polymer ?
#
loop_
_entity_poly.entity_id
_entity_poly.type
_entity_poly.pdbx_seq_one_letter_code
_entity_poly.pdbx_strand_id
1 'polypeptide(L)'
;MGFEYAWTKSSSVITIARNLLSNWFLKRTQCTHLLFIDADMVFRSDDVLALLDADLDVIAAMCPRKEINWLNVASAARTWPDMAPGELAKVAGSYGTYQLKQPGQGFSVEKPVEVEGIGTGIMLIKRHVFLAMADAHPDEVMTSPDRAGGNETIHTFFDIGKNERGEMLSEDLFFCKRWRDMGGAVYGAPWFEVGHIGSYEFRGSLSDIAAVQGTA
;
A
#
# COMPACT_ATOMS: atom_id res chain seq x y z
N MET A 1 1.20 -3.47 24.74
CA MET A 1 1.66 -3.20 23.36
C MET A 1 2.51 -1.94 23.40
N GLY A 2 3.72 -1.97 22.82
CA GLY A 2 4.60 -0.80 22.72
C GLY A 2 4.96 -0.56 21.26
N PHE A 3 5.36 0.66 20.91
CA PHE A 3 5.79 1.00 19.55
C PHE A 3 7.01 1.91 19.59
N GLU A 4 7.80 1.83 18.53
CA GLU A 4 8.85 2.80 18.22
C GLU A 4 8.52 3.45 16.88
N TYR A 5 8.95 4.69 16.68
CA TYR A 5 8.66 5.46 15.47
C TYR A 5 9.95 5.94 14.81
N ALA A 6 10.06 5.70 13.51
CA ALA A 6 11.12 6.22 12.66
C ALA A 6 10.52 6.75 11.36
N TRP A 7 11.18 7.73 10.75
CA TRP A 7 10.76 8.35 9.51
C TRP A 7 11.97 8.73 8.68
N THR A 8 11.76 8.90 7.38
CA THR A 8 12.77 9.38 6.44
C THR A 8 12.17 10.48 5.57
N LYS A 9 13.00 11.43 5.14
CA LYS A 9 12.61 12.56 4.28
C LYS A 9 13.67 12.82 3.24
N SER A 10 13.30 13.61 2.23
CA SER A 10 14.21 14.04 1.18
C SER A 10 14.86 12.89 0.40
N SER A 11 14.22 11.72 0.39
CA SER A 11 14.59 10.60 -0.48
C SER A 11 13.68 10.63 -1.71
N SER A 12 14.21 11.04 -2.85
CA SER A 12 13.49 10.96 -4.13
C SER A 12 13.34 9.53 -4.65
N VAL A 13 14.06 8.58 -4.03
CA VAL A 13 14.04 7.16 -4.38
C VAL A 13 13.45 6.39 -3.20
N ILE A 14 12.22 5.90 -3.36
CA ILE A 14 11.48 5.25 -2.28
C ILE A 14 12.14 3.94 -1.81
N THR A 15 12.82 3.23 -2.72
CA THR A 15 13.55 1.98 -2.41
C THR A 15 14.60 2.20 -1.32
N ILE A 16 15.40 3.26 -1.44
CA ILE A 16 16.41 3.65 -0.45
C ILE A 16 15.74 3.93 0.90
N ALA A 17 14.67 4.73 0.90
CA ALA A 17 13.94 5.10 2.10
C ALA A 17 13.42 3.87 2.86
N ARG A 18 12.75 2.93 2.17
CA ARG A 18 12.21 1.71 2.77
C ARG A 18 13.31 0.78 3.29
N ASN A 19 14.43 0.65 2.58
CA ASN A 19 15.54 -0.20 3.03
C ASN A 19 16.30 0.39 4.22
N LEU A 20 16.47 1.72 4.29
CA LEU A 20 17.04 2.38 5.47
C LEU A 20 16.17 2.18 6.73
N LEU A 21 14.85 2.32 6.59
CA LEU A 21 13.90 2.08 7.68
C LEU A 21 13.88 0.60 8.10
N SER A 22 13.97 -0.32 7.14
CA SER A 22 14.07 -1.76 7.42
C SER A 22 15.37 -2.10 8.16
N ASN A 23 16.51 -1.52 7.74
CA ASN A 23 17.79 -1.69 8.44
C ASN A 23 17.74 -1.12 9.86
N TRP A 24 17.15 0.07 10.05
CA TRP A 24 16.94 0.66 11.36
C TRP A 24 16.07 -0.24 12.25
N PHE A 25 14.94 -0.72 11.72
CA PHE A 25 14.05 -1.65 12.41
C PHE A 25 14.79 -2.90 12.88
N LEU A 26 15.58 -3.53 12.01
CA LEU A 26 16.30 -4.76 12.33
C LEU A 26 17.44 -4.55 13.34
N LYS A 27 18.20 -3.45 13.23
CA LYS A 27 19.41 -3.22 14.05
C LYS A 27 19.17 -2.44 15.33
N ARG A 28 18.15 -1.60 15.40
CA ARG A 28 17.97 -0.61 16.47
C ARG A 28 16.78 -0.89 17.38
N THR A 29 15.88 -1.79 17.00
CA THR A 29 14.66 -2.09 17.77
C THR A 29 14.59 -3.56 18.15
N GLN A 30 13.72 -3.88 19.11
CA GLN A 30 13.28 -5.26 19.42
C GLN A 30 11.84 -5.51 18.96
N CYS A 31 11.29 -4.64 18.10
CA CYS A 31 9.91 -4.73 17.62
C CYS A 31 9.66 -6.02 16.83
N THR A 32 8.50 -6.64 17.00
CA THR A 32 8.17 -7.89 16.28
C THR A 32 7.64 -7.66 14.88
N HIS A 33 7.18 -6.44 14.58
CA HIS A 33 6.59 -6.05 13.30
C HIS A 33 7.12 -4.70 12.87
N LEU A 34 7.28 -4.53 11.55
CA LEU A 34 7.49 -3.24 10.90
C LEU A 34 6.18 -2.84 10.20
N LEU A 35 5.63 -1.68 10.56
CA LEU A 35 4.48 -1.08 9.89
C LEU A 35 4.98 0.10 9.05
N PHE A 36 4.90 -0.04 7.72
CA PHE A 36 5.06 1.08 6.80
C PHE A 36 3.75 1.86 6.69
N ILE A 37 3.85 3.18 6.73
CA ILE A 37 2.75 4.12 6.49
C ILE A 37 3.31 5.23 5.60
N ASP A 38 2.78 5.36 4.39
CA ASP A 38 3.09 6.47 3.50
C ASP A 38 2.47 7.79 4.03
N ALA A 39 3.15 8.91 3.81
CA ALA A 39 2.83 10.19 4.46
C ALA A 39 1.49 10.82 4.01
N ASP A 40 0.87 10.27 2.98
CA ASP A 40 -0.39 10.71 2.38
C ASP A 40 -1.57 9.77 2.68
N MET A 41 -1.39 8.85 3.62
CA MET A 41 -2.43 7.91 4.04
C MET A 41 -3.23 8.44 5.22
N VAL A 42 -4.55 8.33 5.14
CA VAL A 42 -5.49 8.65 6.23
C VAL A 42 -6.17 7.36 6.64
N PHE A 43 -6.10 7.00 7.92
CA PHE A 43 -6.61 5.71 8.40
C PHE A 43 -7.10 5.84 9.84
N ARG A 44 -7.90 4.87 10.26
CA ARG A 44 -8.32 4.72 11.66
C ARG A 44 -7.33 3.84 12.40
N SER A 45 -7.03 4.19 13.65
CA SER A 45 -6.12 3.38 14.49
C SER A 45 -6.58 1.94 14.64
N ASP A 46 -7.89 1.73 14.75
CA ASP A 46 -8.49 0.41 14.96
C ASP A 46 -8.23 -0.52 13.77
N ASP A 47 -8.20 0.00 12.54
CA ASP A 47 -7.91 -0.79 11.34
C ASP A 47 -6.47 -1.32 11.36
N VAL A 48 -5.53 -0.52 11.87
CA VAL A 48 -4.13 -0.92 12.06
C VAL A 48 -3.99 -1.96 13.17
N LEU A 49 -4.75 -1.83 14.27
CA LEU A 49 -4.77 -2.85 15.31
C LEU A 49 -5.33 -4.18 14.77
N ALA A 50 -6.35 -4.13 13.92
CA ALA A 50 -6.88 -5.32 13.26
C ALA A 50 -5.86 -6.02 12.33
N LEU A 51 -4.86 -5.30 11.77
CA LEU A 51 -3.75 -5.93 11.05
C LEU A 51 -2.90 -6.80 11.98
N LEU A 52 -2.65 -6.35 13.21
CA LEU A 52 -1.89 -7.10 14.22
C LEU A 52 -2.69 -8.33 14.67
N ASP A 53 -3.99 -8.17 14.90
CA ASP A 53 -4.89 -9.26 15.32
C ASP A 53 -5.07 -10.33 14.23
N ALA A 54 -4.89 -9.98 12.96
CA ALA A 54 -4.93 -10.94 11.85
C ALA A 54 -3.76 -11.94 11.90
N ASP A 55 -2.66 -11.62 12.58
CA ASP A 55 -1.49 -12.49 12.79
C ASP A 55 -0.87 -13.06 11.49
N LEU A 56 -0.87 -12.26 10.41
CA LEU A 56 -0.33 -12.64 9.11
C LEU A 56 1.10 -12.13 8.92
N ASP A 57 1.92 -12.88 8.18
CA ASP A 57 3.34 -12.55 7.95
C ASP A 57 3.54 -11.24 7.20
N VAL A 58 2.73 -11.04 6.15
CA VAL A 58 2.67 -9.81 5.37
C VAL A 58 1.20 -9.49 5.09
N ILE A 59 0.75 -8.34 5.56
CA ILE A 59 -0.60 -7.83 5.30
C ILE A 59 -0.57 -6.33 5.01
N ALA A 60 -1.33 -5.88 4.03
CA ALA A 60 -1.43 -4.46 3.70
C ALA A 60 -2.89 -4.01 3.49
N ALA A 61 -3.16 -2.74 3.81
CA ALA A 61 -4.46 -2.13 3.57
C ALA A 61 -4.75 -2.06 2.06
N MET A 62 -5.96 -2.47 1.67
CA MET A 62 -6.43 -2.25 0.31
C MET A 62 -6.87 -0.79 0.20
N CYS A 63 -6.05 0.02 -0.46
CA CYS A 63 -6.26 1.47 -0.50
C CYS A 63 -6.72 1.93 -1.89
N PRO A 64 -7.55 2.99 -1.99
CA PRO A 64 -7.91 3.56 -3.27
C PRO A 64 -6.71 4.22 -3.93
N ARG A 65 -6.71 4.25 -5.26
CA ARG A 65 -5.85 5.13 -6.06
C ARG A 65 -6.21 6.59 -5.77
N LYS A 66 -5.28 7.50 -6.08
CA LYS A 66 -5.52 8.95 -6.10
C LYS A 66 -6.34 9.36 -7.34
N GLU A 67 -7.49 8.73 -7.50
CA GLU A 67 -8.35 8.82 -8.68
C GLU A 67 -9.81 8.60 -8.28
N ILE A 68 -10.70 9.38 -8.88
CA ILE A 68 -12.16 9.21 -8.72
C ILE A 68 -12.66 8.22 -9.76
N ASN A 69 -13.39 7.19 -9.30
CA ASN A 69 -14.13 6.28 -10.15
C ASN A 69 -15.47 6.91 -10.57
N TRP A 70 -15.42 7.78 -11.59
CA TRP A 70 -16.61 8.47 -12.10
C TRP A 70 -17.71 7.53 -12.60
N LEU A 71 -17.34 6.36 -13.13
CA LEU A 71 -18.31 5.35 -13.57
C LEU A 71 -19.11 4.82 -12.38
N ASN A 72 -18.44 4.53 -11.26
CA ASN A 72 -19.10 4.07 -10.04
C ASN A 72 -19.98 5.17 -9.43
N VAL A 73 -19.48 6.42 -9.39
CA VAL A 73 -20.26 7.58 -8.93
C VAL A 73 -21.54 7.75 -9.76
N ALA A 74 -21.41 7.73 -11.08
CA ALA A 74 -22.56 7.90 -11.98
C ALA A 74 -23.54 6.72 -11.88
N SER A 75 -23.04 5.50 -11.69
CA SER A 75 -23.87 4.32 -11.46
C SER A 75 -24.66 4.45 -10.16
N ALA A 76 -23.99 4.78 -9.05
CA ALA A 76 -24.61 4.97 -7.74
C ALA A 76 -25.70 6.05 -7.77
N ALA A 77 -25.43 7.20 -8.39
CA ALA A 77 -26.39 8.30 -8.51
C ALA A 77 -27.66 7.90 -9.29
N ARG A 78 -27.53 7.02 -10.30
CA ARG A 78 -28.68 6.52 -11.07
C ARG A 78 -29.45 5.42 -10.34
N THR A 79 -28.74 4.53 -9.64
CA THR A 79 -29.33 3.39 -8.94
C THR A 79 -29.99 3.79 -7.63
N TRP A 80 -29.45 4.79 -6.93
CA TRP A 80 -29.95 5.30 -5.66
C TRP A 80 -30.21 6.82 -5.77
N PRO A 81 -31.29 7.23 -6.46
CA PRO A 81 -31.57 8.66 -6.71
C PRO A 81 -31.83 9.47 -5.43
N ASP A 82 -32.24 8.81 -4.34
CA ASP A 82 -32.48 9.45 -3.04
C ASP A 82 -31.21 9.59 -2.18
N MET A 83 -30.07 9.04 -2.62
CA MET A 83 -28.80 9.20 -1.92
C MET A 83 -28.40 10.68 -1.94
N ALA A 84 -28.02 11.22 -0.78
CA ALA A 84 -27.60 12.62 -0.73
C ALA A 84 -26.31 12.80 -1.57
N PRO A 85 -26.17 13.86 -2.39
CA PRO A 85 -25.03 14.00 -3.29
C PRO A 85 -23.66 13.91 -2.62
N GLY A 86 -23.53 14.38 -1.38
CA GLY A 86 -22.30 14.27 -0.59
C GLY A 86 -21.90 12.84 -0.24
N GLU A 87 -22.84 11.89 -0.19
CA GLU A 87 -22.56 10.48 0.09
C GLU A 87 -21.97 9.73 -1.09
N LEU A 88 -22.07 10.27 -2.31
CA LEU A 88 -21.41 9.71 -3.48
C LEU A 88 -19.87 9.67 -3.31
N ALA A 89 -19.32 10.53 -2.45
CA ALA A 89 -17.90 10.50 -2.09
C ALA A 89 -17.49 9.15 -1.45
N LYS A 90 -18.39 8.45 -0.75
CA LYS A 90 -18.12 7.16 -0.10
C LYS A 90 -17.88 6.03 -1.12
N VAL A 91 -18.38 6.19 -2.34
CA VAL A 91 -18.25 5.21 -3.43
C VAL A 91 -17.35 5.71 -4.57
N ALA A 92 -16.72 6.87 -4.39
CA ALA A 92 -15.87 7.49 -5.40
C ALA A 92 -14.48 6.84 -5.51
N GLY A 93 -14.06 6.04 -4.53
CA GLY A 93 -12.74 5.40 -4.49
C GLY A 93 -12.50 4.47 -5.67
N SER A 94 -11.38 4.67 -6.38
CA SER A 94 -10.91 3.80 -7.45
C SER A 94 -9.96 2.74 -6.89
N TYR A 95 -10.39 1.48 -6.80
CA TYR A 95 -9.57 0.38 -6.28
C TYR A 95 -8.89 -0.42 -7.40
N GLY A 96 -7.81 -1.12 -7.05
CA GLY A 96 -7.07 -2.02 -7.96
C GLY A 96 -5.55 -1.82 -7.95
N THR A 97 -4.99 -1.36 -6.84
CA THR A 97 -3.54 -1.36 -6.56
C THR A 97 -3.09 -2.68 -5.92
N TYR A 98 -3.79 -3.77 -6.22
CA TYR A 98 -3.53 -5.11 -5.72
C TYR A 98 -3.87 -6.14 -6.80
N GLN A 99 -3.24 -7.31 -6.71
CA GLN A 99 -3.46 -8.43 -7.62
C GLN A 99 -4.02 -9.60 -6.81
N LEU A 100 -5.29 -9.97 -7.01
CA LEU A 100 -5.87 -11.11 -6.30
C LEU A 100 -5.22 -12.41 -6.77
N LYS A 101 -4.92 -13.31 -5.84
CA LYS A 101 -4.40 -14.64 -6.19
C LYS A 101 -5.41 -15.50 -6.96
N GLN A 102 -6.71 -15.26 -6.73
CA GLN A 102 -7.81 -15.93 -7.46
C GLN A 102 -8.72 -14.87 -8.11
N PRO A 103 -8.35 -14.35 -9.29
CA PRO A 103 -9.16 -13.36 -10.00
C PRO A 103 -10.56 -13.90 -10.32
N GLY A 104 -11.58 -13.04 -10.20
CA GLY A 104 -12.97 -13.39 -10.53
C GLY A 104 -13.76 -14.06 -9.41
N GLN A 105 -13.11 -14.49 -8.32
CA GLN A 105 -13.80 -14.87 -7.10
C GLN A 105 -14.04 -13.63 -6.24
N GLY A 106 -15.29 -13.41 -5.81
CA GLY A 106 -15.60 -12.38 -4.82
C GLY A 106 -14.89 -12.67 -3.49
N PHE A 107 -14.58 -11.62 -2.72
CA PHE A 107 -13.98 -11.75 -1.40
C PHE A 107 -14.83 -11.01 -0.36
N SER A 108 -14.70 -11.41 0.91
CA SER A 108 -15.35 -10.72 2.02
C SER A 108 -14.61 -9.43 2.33
N VAL A 109 -15.34 -8.34 2.56
CA VAL A 109 -14.74 -7.07 3.00
C VAL A 109 -14.29 -7.09 4.47
N GLU A 110 -14.67 -8.12 5.22
CA GLU A 110 -14.39 -8.27 6.66
C GLU A 110 -13.16 -9.15 6.96
N LYS A 111 -12.63 -9.87 5.96
CA LYS A 111 -11.56 -10.85 6.16
C LYS A 111 -10.38 -10.58 5.22
N PRO A 112 -9.15 -10.92 5.64
CA PRO A 112 -7.99 -10.82 4.75
C PRO A 112 -8.19 -11.68 3.50
N VAL A 113 -7.72 -11.19 2.36
CA VAL A 113 -7.72 -11.91 1.09
C VAL A 113 -6.29 -12.10 0.59
N GLU A 114 -5.96 -13.29 0.11
CA GLU A 114 -4.62 -13.56 -0.42
C GLU A 114 -4.39 -12.87 -1.77
N VAL A 115 -3.24 -12.23 -1.93
CA VAL A 115 -2.87 -11.42 -3.11
C VAL A 115 -1.49 -11.81 -3.66
N GLU A 116 -1.32 -11.66 -4.97
CA GLU A 116 -0.02 -11.70 -5.66
C GLU A 116 0.75 -10.37 -5.54
N GLY A 117 0.21 -9.36 -4.87
CA GLY A 117 0.93 -8.12 -4.71
C GLY A 117 0.01 -7.01 -4.29
N ILE A 118 0.52 -6.13 -3.44
CA ILE A 118 -0.18 -4.99 -2.90
C ILE A 118 0.85 -3.94 -2.51
N GLY A 119 0.48 -2.67 -2.66
CA GLY A 119 1.36 -1.57 -2.36
C GLY A 119 1.65 -1.40 -0.87
N THR A 120 2.72 -0.65 -0.57
CA THR A 120 3.23 -0.41 0.80
C THR A 120 2.65 0.83 1.49
N GLY A 121 1.51 1.36 1.01
CA GLY A 121 0.86 2.54 1.58
C GLY A 121 0.56 2.40 3.07
N ILE A 122 -0.05 1.27 3.48
CA ILE A 122 -0.10 0.82 4.88
C ILE A 122 0.17 -0.68 4.86
N MET A 123 1.38 -1.10 5.24
CA MET A 123 1.79 -2.52 5.18
C MET A 123 2.49 -2.94 6.48
N LEU A 124 1.99 -4.00 7.09
CA LEU A 124 2.54 -4.63 8.28
C LEU A 124 3.30 -5.90 7.88
N ILE A 125 4.55 -6.01 8.33
CA ILE A 125 5.46 -7.09 8.00
C ILE A 125 6.09 -7.63 9.28
N LYS A 126 6.01 -8.94 9.51
CA LYS A 126 6.67 -9.58 10.65
C LYS A 126 8.18 -9.57 10.50
N ARG A 127 8.89 -9.44 11.62
CA ARG A 127 10.36 -9.39 11.66
C ARG A 127 11.02 -10.59 10.98
N HIS A 128 10.45 -11.79 11.15
CA HIS A 128 11.02 -13.00 10.58
C HIS A 128 11.01 -13.00 9.05
N VAL A 129 10.10 -12.27 8.40
CA VAL A 129 10.05 -12.15 6.93
C VAL A 129 11.35 -11.53 6.42
N PHE A 130 11.79 -10.43 7.03
CA PHE A 130 13.05 -9.79 6.68
C PHE A 130 14.26 -10.68 6.97
N LEU A 131 14.27 -11.38 8.10
CA LEU A 131 15.37 -12.28 8.46
C LEU A 131 15.47 -13.45 7.47
N ALA A 132 14.34 -14.05 7.11
CA ALA A 132 14.28 -15.12 6.12
C ALA A 132 14.73 -14.63 4.74
N MET A 133 14.31 -13.44 4.31
CA MET A 133 14.75 -12.86 3.04
C MET A 133 16.25 -12.58 3.02
N ALA A 134 16.81 -12.05 4.12
CA ALA A 134 18.24 -11.79 4.23
C ALA A 134 19.07 -13.08 4.18
N ASP A 135 18.57 -14.16 4.79
CA ASP A 135 19.22 -15.48 4.77
C ASP A 135 19.15 -16.15 3.39
N ALA A 136 17.98 -16.07 2.73
CA ALA A 136 17.80 -16.62 1.38
C ALA A 136 18.51 -15.81 0.29
N HIS A 137 18.75 -14.51 0.53
CA HIS A 137 19.37 -13.60 -0.43
C HIS A 137 20.47 -12.76 0.24
N PRO A 138 21.59 -13.38 0.65
CA PRO A 138 22.65 -12.69 1.38
C PRO A 138 23.37 -11.63 0.54
N ASP A 139 23.36 -11.79 -0.78
CA ASP A 139 24.01 -10.87 -1.73
C ASP A 139 23.11 -9.68 -2.13
N GLU A 140 21.83 -9.68 -1.74
CA GLU A 140 20.91 -8.57 -1.96
C GLU A 140 21.19 -7.49 -0.91
N VAL A 141 22.22 -6.70 -1.20
CA VAL A 141 22.71 -5.62 -0.34
C VAL A 141 23.08 -4.37 -1.14
N MET A 142 23.01 -3.21 -0.46
CA MET A 142 23.55 -1.96 -0.95
C MET A 142 24.48 -1.34 0.10
N THR A 143 25.40 -0.48 -0.34
CA THR A 143 26.06 0.47 0.57
C THR A 143 25.04 1.53 0.97
N SER A 144 24.84 1.73 2.27
CA SER A 144 23.96 2.75 2.81
C SER A 144 24.33 4.12 2.24
N PRO A 145 23.39 4.85 1.61
CA PRO A 145 23.66 6.17 1.04
C PRO A 145 23.66 7.29 2.09
N ASP A 146 23.56 6.96 3.39
CA ASP A 146 23.58 7.94 4.46
C ASP A 146 24.93 8.69 4.47
N ARG A 147 24.84 10.00 4.26
CA ARG A 147 25.99 10.91 4.15
C ARG A 147 26.68 11.17 5.50
N ALA A 148 26.14 10.65 6.60
CA ALA A 148 26.70 10.79 7.95
C ALA A 148 27.98 9.96 8.20
N GLY A 149 28.49 9.23 7.19
CA GLY A 149 29.89 8.77 7.19
C GLY A 149 30.13 7.28 7.49
N GLY A 150 29.24 6.38 7.04
CA GLY A 150 29.46 4.94 7.14
C GLY A 150 29.38 4.22 5.80
N ASN A 151 30.40 3.43 5.45
CA ASN A 151 30.30 2.39 4.40
C ASN A 151 29.50 1.18 4.92
N GLU A 152 28.37 1.41 5.56
CA GLU A 152 27.55 0.34 6.12
C GLU A 152 26.85 -0.40 4.98
N THR A 153 27.06 -1.72 4.91
CA THR A 153 26.28 -2.59 4.02
C THR A 153 24.94 -2.92 4.67
N ILE A 154 23.85 -2.72 3.92
CA ILE A 154 22.46 -2.99 4.36
C ILE A 154 21.76 -3.87 3.32
N HIS A 155 20.81 -4.70 3.76
CA HIS A 155 20.02 -5.52 2.85
C HIS A 155 19.02 -4.71 2.02
N THR A 156 18.80 -5.14 0.77
CA THR A 156 17.86 -4.56 -0.19
C THR A 156 16.59 -5.40 -0.26
N PHE A 157 15.68 -5.21 0.69
CA PHE A 157 14.37 -5.87 0.69
C PHE A 157 13.42 -5.30 -0.35
N PHE A 158 13.41 -3.97 -0.50
CA PHE A 158 12.56 -3.24 -1.44
C PHE A 158 13.41 -2.71 -2.59
N ASP A 159 13.28 -3.27 -3.79
CA ASP A 159 13.99 -2.81 -4.97
C ASP A 159 13.15 -2.99 -6.24
N ILE A 160 13.55 -2.34 -7.33
CA ILE A 160 12.89 -2.50 -8.62
C ILE A 160 13.30 -3.85 -9.21
N GLY A 161 12.30 -4.64 -9.60
CA GLY A 161 12.53 -5.93 -10.22
C GLY A 161 11.72 -6.12 -11.49
N LYS A 162 11.66 -7.37 -11.96
CA LYS A 162 10.82 -7.79 -13.07
C LYS A 162 10.08 -9.07 -12.73
N ASN A 163 8.89 -9.24 -13.31
CA ASN A 163 8.20 -10.52 -13.28
C ASN A 163 8.75 -11.48 -14.36
N GLU A 164 8.18 -12.68 -14.43
CA GLU A 164 8.54 -13.76 -15.36
C GLU A 164 8.38 -13.34 -16.83
N ARG A 165 7.50 -12.37 -17.10
CA ARG A 165 7.24 -11.83 -18.45
C ARG A 165 8.19 -10.68 -18.80
N GLY A 166 9.09 -10.30 -17.90
CA GLY A 166 10.03 -9.19 -18.06
C GLY A 166 9.40 -7.81 -17.81
N GLU A 167 8.17 -7.74 -17.32
CA GLU A 167 7.50 -6.50 -16.96
C GLU A 167 8.09 -5.97 -15.65
N MET A 168 8.31 -4.66 -15.58
CA MET A 168 8.88 -4.02 -14.40
C MET A 168 7.89 -4.07 -13.23
N LEU A 169 8.39 -4.40 -12.04
CA LEU A 169 7.67 -4.33 -10.79
C LEU A 169 8.20 -3.17 -9.96
N SER A 170 7.27 -2.43 -9.34
CA SER A 170 7.62 -1.48 -8.27
C SER A 170 8.22 -2.22 -7.07
N GLU A 171 8.79 -1.46 -6.14
CA GLU A 171 9.58 -2.00 -5.05
C GLU A 171 8.76 -2.85 -4.06
N ASP A 172 7.50 -2.47 -3.88
CA ASP A 172 6.55 -3.18 -3.03
C ASP A 172 6.05 -4.48 -3.69
N LEU A 173 5.73 -4.43 -4.98
CA LEU A 173 5.33 -5.60 -5.74
C LEU A 173 6.48 -6.60 -5.88
N PHE A 174 7.71 -6.12 -6.05
CA PHE A 174 8.88 -6.99 -6.09
C PHE A 174 9.18 -7.61 -4.72
N PHE A 175 9.06 -6.86 -3.62
CA PHE A 175 9.12 -7.42 -2.27
C PHE A 175 8.08 -8.53 -2.09
N CYS A 176 6.81 -8.27 -2.45
CA CYS A 176 5.74 -9.26 -2.36
C CYS A 176 6.06 -10.51 -3.18
N LYS A 177 6.56 -10.33 -4.40
CA LYS A 177 6.96 -11.43 -5.28
C LYS A 177 8.07 -12.26 -4.64
N ARG A 178 9.16 -11.63 -4.19
CA ARG A 178 10.29 -12.31 -3.55
C ARG A 178 9.85 -13.12 -2.34
N TRP A 179 8.94 -12.58 -1.52
CA TRP A 179 8.38 -13.33 -0.39
C TRP A 179 7.63 -14.59 -0.83
N ARG A 180 6.80 -14.49 -1.86
CA ARG A 180 6.05 -15.63 -2.38
C ARG A 180 6.94 -16.65 -3.09
N ASP A 181 7.97 -16.22 -3.79
CA ASP A 181 8.94 -17.12 -4.43
C ASP A 181 9.65 -18.00 -3.37
N MET A 182 9.76 -17.50 -2.13
CA MET A 182 10.25 -18.25 -0.96
C MET A 182 9.18 -19.10 -0.26
N GLY A 183 7.97 -19.19 -0.81
CA GLY A 183 6.84 -19.92 -0.24
C GLY A 183 5.98 -19.14 0.76
N GLY A 184 6.25 -17.85 0.95
CA GLY A 184 5.45 -16.96 1.77
C GLY A 184 4.10 -16.60 1.15
N ALA A 185 3.20 -16.04 1.95
CA ALA A 185 1.91 -15.51 1.50
C ALA A 185 1.79 -14.02 1.83
N VAL A 186 1.07 -13.28 0.98
CA VAL A 186 0.78 -11.85 1.13
C VAL A 186 -0.72 -11.65 1.13
N TYR A 187 -1.22 -10.80 2.03
CA TYR A 187 -2.64 -10.57 2.21
C TYR A 187 -3.02 -9.09 2.06
N GLY A 188 -4.16 -8.84 1.44
CA GLY A 188 -4.85 -7.55 1.46
C GLY A 188 -5.88 -7.52 2.59
N ALA A 189 -5.96 -6.39 3.28
CA ALA A 189 -6.95 -6.08 4.31
C ALA A 189 -8.05 -5.16 3.73
N PRO A 190 -9.24 -5.69 3.40
CA PRO A 190 -10.27 -4.90 2.75
C PRO A 190 -11.12 -4.03 3.69
N TRP A 191 -11.04 -4.27 5.01
CA TRP A 191 -11.87 -3.57 6.01
C TRP A 191 -11.47 -2.12 6.24
N PHE A 192 -10.32 -1.70 5.70
CA PHE A 192 -9.79 -0.36 5.91
C PHE A 192 -10.73 0.72 5.37
N GLU A 193 -11.11 1.64 6.26
CA GLU A 193 -11.69 2.91 5.85
C GLU A 193 -10.54 3.91 5.66
N VAL A 194 -9.96 3.90 4.46
CA VAL A 194 -8.69 4.59 4.18
C VAL A 194 -8.86 5.69 3.13
N GLY A 195 -8.32 6.86 3.45
CA GLY A 195 -8.15 7.99 2.53
C GLY A 195 -6.74 8.02 1.96
N HIS A 196 -6.61 8.47 0.71
CA HIS A 196 -5.33 8.64 0.02
C HIS A 196 -5.21 10.07 -0.49
N ILE A 197 -4.36 10.86 0.15
CA ILE A 197 -4.20 12.29 -0.13
C ILE A 197 -3.42 12.45 -1.44
N GLY A 198 -4.02 13.19 -2.37
CA GLY A 198 -3.41 13.55 -3.64
C GLY A 198 -3.74 14.99 -4.01
N SER A 199 -2.99 15.52 -4.95
CA SER A 199 -3.34 16.79 -5.60
C SER A 199 -4.55 16.58 -6.50
N TYR A 200 -5.59 17.37 -6.32
CA TYR A 200 -6.81 17.31 -7.13
C TYR A 200 -7.07 18.66 -7.80
N GLU A 201 -7.19 18.66 -9.12
CA GLU A 201 -7.53 19.86 -9.89
C GLU A 201 -9.06 20.06 -9.88
N PHE A 202 -9.53 21.21 -9.39
CA PHE A 202 -10.94 21.60 -9.46
C PHE A 202 -11.21 22.31 -10.79
N ARG A 203 -11.52 21.53 -11.82
CA ARG A 203 -11.81 22.04 -13.17
C ARG A 203 -13.32 22.10 -13.43
N GLY A 204 -13.77 23.19 -14.05
CA GLY A 204 -15.15 23.36 -14.51
C GLY A 204 -15.27 24.56 -15.46
N SER A 205 -16.29 24.53 -16.32
CA SER A 205 -16.65 25.63 -17.23
C SER A 205 -18.12 25.96 -17.03
N LEU A 206 -18.45 27.26 -16.97
CA LEU A 206 -19.85 27.70 -16.86
C LEU A 206 -20.68 27.22 -18.06
N SER A 207 -20.08 27.10 -19.24
CA SER A 207 -20.76 26.57 -20.43
C SER A 207 -21.17 25.11 -20.26
N ASP A 208 -20.27 24.28 -19.73
CA ASP A 208 -20.54 22.86 -19.51
C ASP A 208 -21.60 22.67 -18.41
N ILE A 209 -21.54 23.48 -17.36
CA ILE A 209 -22.54 23.48 -16.27
C ILE A 209 -23.93 23.89 -16.79
N ALA A 210 -24.00 24.95 -17.59
CA ALA A 210 -25.27 25.42 -18.16
C ALA A 210 -25.89 24.38 -19.12
N ALA A 211 -25.07 23.66 -19.89
CA ALA A 211 -25.53 22.61 -20.79
C ALA A 211 -26.22 21.44 -20.05
N VAL A 212 -25.75 21.11 -18.83
CA VAL A 212 -26.38 20.08 -17.98
C VAL A 212 -27.71 20.57 -17.39
N GLN A 213 -27.81 21.84 -17.03
CA GLN A 213 -29.05 22.42 -16.47
C GLN A 213 -30.15 22.65 -17.51
N GLY A 214 -29.80 22.79 -18.78
CA GLY A 214 -30.74 23.06 -19.88
C GLY A 214 -31.55 21.86 -20.39
N THR A 215 -31.56 20.72 -19.69
CA THR A 215 -32.35 19.51 -20.03
C THR A 215 -33.57 19.30 -19.10
N ALA A 216 -34.12 20.38 -18.57
CA ALA A 216 -35.42 20.39 -17.89
C ALA A 216 -36.58 20.65 -18.88
#